data_AF-A0A7R8VJ35-F1
#
_entry.id   AF-A0A7R8VJ35-F1
#
_cell.length_a   1.000
_cell.length_b   1.000
_cell.length_c   1.000
_cell.angle_alpha   90.00
_cell.angle_beta   90.00
_cell.angle_gamma   90.00
#
_symmetry.space_group_name_H-M   'P 1'
#
loop_
_entity.id
_entity.type
_entity.pdbx_description
1 polymer ?
#
loop_
_entity_poly.entity_id
_entity_poly.type
_entity_poly.pdbx_seq_one_letter_code
_entity_poly.pdbx_strand_id
1 'polypeptide(L)'
;MNATCSFLTSNQWRHTCDGSNLLLYGVPACNCNGFSSRCFFDQSLYERSGHGGHCLDCTGNRDGPNCERCRENYYQREDNYCIACNCNEIGHSPMASLVLTDGSQLTSDSQHLGSRSLQCNSEGRCQCKPGVTGDKCDRCEINNYDFSEQGCKPCGCYQSGSQGNQPNCDPTSGTCQCKENVEGKQCGRCKPGFFNLDEENLFGCTPCFCYGHSSVCDSAPGYSRVAIESVFARSNERWTAEEYSGRTIALQFNGITQTIGASAPGREAVYFAAPDKFLGDQRASYNQELEFKLRIGESGPGATVEDVVLEGAGLSITQAIFGQGNPLPSGVTQKYKFRLHEHPDYGWQPRLSSRDFISVLTNLTAIKIRATYTPEGVGFLDDVKLETARRGAAGRQANWIEMCSCLKGYVGQFCESCAPGYRHEPANGGPFAP
;
A
#
# COMPACT_ATOMS: atom_id res chain seq x y z
N MET A 1 22.59 -83.93 3.51
CA MET A 1 21.28 -84.08 2.85
C MET A 1 21.01 -82.79 2.12
N ASN A 2 21.11 -82.81 0.79
CA ASN A 2 20.92 -81.66 -0.09
C ASN A 2 19.42 -81.38 -0.27
N ALA A 3 19.03 -80.11 -0.24
CA ALA A 3 17.75 -79.67 -0.79
C ALA A 3 18.00 -78.45 -1.67
N THR A 4 18.12 -78.72 -2.98
CA THR A 4 18.06 -77.76 -4.08
C THR A 4 16.60 -77.49 -4.41
N CYS A 5 16.15 -76.24 -4.34
CA CYS A 5 14.96 -75.83 -5.09
C CYS A 5 15.39 -75.64 -6.55
N SER A 6 15.19 -76.68 -7.34
CA SER A 6 15.46 -76.67 -8.77
C SER A 6 14.32 -75.99 -9.54
N PHE A 7 14.71 -75.20 -10.53
CA PHE A 7 13.91 -74.78 -11.67
C PHE A 7 13.09 -75.93 -12.25
N LEU A 8 11.81 -75.68 -12.56
CA LEU A 8 11.10 -76.43 -13.59
C LEU A 8 11.01 -75.56 -14.86
N THR A 9 11.95 -75.86 -15.74
CA THR A 9 11.94 -75.76 -17.22
C THR A 9 10.78 -75.01 -17.91
N SER A 10 11.18 -74.05 -18.76
CA SER A 10 10.65 -73.70 -20.08
C SER A 10 9.13 -73.72 -20.32
N ASN A 11 8.57 -72.54 -20.63
CA ASN A 11 7.40 -72.34 -21.50
C ASN A 11 6.22 -73.31 -21.32
N GLN A 12 5.42 -73.13 -20.26
CA GLN A 12 3.97 -73.35 -20.34
C GLN A 12 3.25 -72.82 -19.09
N TRP A 13 2.38 -71.84 -19.30
CA TRP A 13 1.38 -71.42 -18.33
C TRP A 13 0.45 -72.60 -18.00
N ARG A 14 0.16 -72.82 -16.71
CA ARG A 14 -1.08 -73.49 -16.30
C ARG A 14 -1.82 -72.69 -15.25
N HIS A 15 -3.11 -72.59 -15.56
CA HIS A 15 -4.18 -71.91 -14.86
C HIS A 15 -4.41 -72.43 -13.45
N THR A 16 -5.15 -71.62 -12.69
CA THR A 16 -5.87 -71.89 -11.43
C THR A 16 -5.00 -72.16 -10.21
N CYS A 17 -4.74 -71.09 -9.45
CA CYS A 17 -4.81 -71.18 -7.99
C CYS A 17 -6.28 -71.37 -7.61
N ASP A 18 -6.77 -72.62 -7.65
CA ASP A 18 -8.02 -72.97 -6.97
C ASP A 18 -7.66 -73.53 -5.59
N GLY A 19 -8.39 -73.05 -4.59
CA GLY A 19 -8.09 -73.24 -3.18
C GLY A 19 -8.38 -74.66 -2.74
N SER A 20 -7.35 -75.50 -2.66
CA SER A 20 -7.28 -76.61 -1.69
C SER A 20 -5.89 -77.27 -1.74
N ASN A 21 -5.25 -77.41 -0.56
CA ASN A 21 -3.94 -78.03 -0.30
C ASN A 21 -2.67 -77.22 -0.60
N LEU A 22 -2.47 -76.17 0.19
CA LEU A 22 -1.16 -75.55 0.46
C LEU A 22 -0.54 -76.18 1.71
N LEU A 23 0.27 -77.24 1.60
CA LEU A 23 1.05 -77.68 2.77
C LEU A 23 2.42 -78.34 2.56
N LEU A 24 3.03 -78.41 1.36
CA LEU A 24 4.35 -79.08 1.31
C LEU A 24 5.47 -78.57 0.39
N TYR A 25 5.26 -77.61 -0.51
CA TYR A 25 6.37 -76.96 -1.24
C TYR A 25 6.00 -75.49 -1.47
N GLY A 26 6.22 -74.68 -0.44
CA GLY A 26 5.79 -73.29 -0.39
C GLY A 26 6.51 -72.43 -1.43
N VAL A 27 5.89 -72.27 -2.60
CA VAL A 27 6.18 -71.13 -3.47
C VAL A 27 5.75 -69.88 -2.67
N PRO A 28 6.66 -68.95 -2.36
CA PRO A 28 6.29 -67.74 -1.63
C PRO A 28 5.20 -67.00 -2.44
N ALA A 29 4.07 -66.70 -1.81
CA ALA A 29 3.07 -65.84 -2.42
C ALA A 29 3.70 -64.46 -2.70
N CYS A 30 3.41 -63.88 -3.86
CA CYS A 30 3.85 -62.52 -4.17
C CYS A 30 3.23 -61.53 -3.17
N ASN A 31 4.05 -60.64 -2.63
CA ASN A 31 3.58 -59.58 -1.76
C ASN A 31 3.31 -58.31 -2.56
N CYS A 32 2.07 -58.13 -3.01
CA CYS A 32 1.64 -56.91 -3.72
C CYS A 32 0.97 -55.87 -2.80
N ASN A 33 1.18 -55.98 -1.48
CA ASN A 33 0.57 -55.12 -0.46
C ASN A 33 -0.97 -55.03 -0.54
N GLY A 34 -1.63 -56.02 -1.15
CA GLY A 34 -3.09 -56.02 -1.37
C GLY A 34 -3.57 -55.22 -2.59
N PHE A 35 -2.67 -54.66 -3.40
CA PHE A 35 -3.02 -53.83 -4.57
C PHE A 35 -2.93 -54.57 -5.91
N SER A 36 -2.53 -55.83 -5.90
CA SER A 36 -2.66 -56.73 -7.05
C SER A 36 -2.80 -58.18 -6.58
N SER A 37 -3.50 -58.99 -7.37
CA SER A 37 -3.59 -60.45 -7.22
C SER A 37 -2.77 -61.20 -8.27
N ARG A 38 -2.05 -60.49 -9.15
CA ARG A 38 -1.30 -61.05 -10.27
C ARG A 38 0.17 -60.64 -10.17
N CYS A 39 1.08 -61.57 -10.42
CA CYS A 39 2.51 -61.31 -10.43
C CYS A 39 3.26 -62.33 -11.31
N PHE A 40 4.53 -62.04 -11.58
CA PHE A 40 5.47 -62.98 -12.20
C PHE A 40 6.82 -62.97 -11.45
N PHE A 41 7.67 -63.95 -11.73
CA PHE A 41 9.04 -63.98 -11.17
C PHE A 41 10.01 -63.21 -12.08
N ASP A 42 10.66 -62.20 -11.52
CA ASP A 42 11.71 -61.38 -12.14
C ASP A 42 13.07 -61.74 -11.53
N GLN A 43 13.89 -62.43 -12.33
CA GLN A 43 15.22 -62.87 -11.93
C GLN A 43 16.16 -61.70 -11.60
N SER A 44 16.07 -60.60 -12.35
CA SER A 44 16.94 -59.43 -12.15
C SER A 44 16.61 -58.70 -10.84
N LEU A 45 15.33 -58.67 -10.47
CA LEU A 45 14.87 -58.14 -9.19
C LEU A 45 15.34 -59.02 -8.03
N TYR A 46 15.28 -60.34 -8.18
CA TYR A 46 15.77 -61.30 -7.19
C TYR A 46 17.27 -61.13 -6.93
N GLU A 47 18.07 -61.05 -8.00
CA GLU A 47 19.52 -60.86 -7.93
C GLU A 47 19.89 -59.56 -7.21
N ARG A 48 19.09 -58.51 -7.34
CA ARG A 48 19.34 -57.20 -6.72
C ARG A 48 18.79 -57.05 -5.30
N SER A 49 17.66 -57.67 -4.97
CA SER A 49 16.90 -57.40 -3.74
C SER A 49 16.65 -58.62 -2.84
N GLY A 50 17.03 -59.82 -3.29
CA GLY A 50 16.73 -61.09 -2.61
C GLY A 50 15.27 -61.55 -2.73
N HIS A 51 14.43 -60.78 -3.42
CA HIS A 51 13.01 -61.07 -3.65
C HIS A 51 12.69 -60.94 -5.14
N GLY A 52 12.05 -61.95 -5.74
CA GLY A 52 11.84 -62.02 -7.19
C GLY A 52 10.41 -61.81 -7.66
N GLY A 53 9.46 -61.58 -6.76
CA GLY A 53 8.06 -61.34 -7.14
C GLY A 53 7.88 -59.94 -7.72
N HIS A 54 7.29 -59.84 -8.91
CA HIS A 54 6.95 -58.58 -9.56
C HIS A 54 5.45 -58.55 -9.86
N CYS A 55 4.73 -57.61 -9.24
CA CYS A 55 3.30 -57.46 -9.33
C CYS A 55 2.87 -56.84 -10.68
N LEU A 56 1.78 -57.35 -11.23
CA LEU A 56 1.17 -56.86 -12.47
C LEU A 56 -0.08 -56.04 -12.14
N ASP A 57 -0.40 -55.04 -12.95
CA ASP A 57 -1.67 -54.29 -12.86
C ASP A 57 -1.97 -53.71 -11.46
N CYS A 58 -0.97 -53.11 -10.79
CA CYS A 58 -1.14 -52.48 -9.48
C CYS A 58 -2.31 -51.49 -9.48
N THR A 59 -3.31 -51.75 -8.63
CA THR A 59 -4.51 -50.91 -8.45
C THR A 59 -4.26 -49.77 -7.48
N GLY A 60 -5.20 -48.81 -7.38
CA GLY A 60 -5.10 -47.72 -6.40
C GLY A 60 -3.96 -46.74 -6.65
N ASN A 61 -3.64 -46.47 -7.92
CA ASN A 61 -2.57 -45.56 -8.34
C ASN A 61 -1.18 -45.90 -7.79
N ARG A 62 -0.92 -47.19 -7.57
CA ARG A 62 0.36 -47.70 -7.10
C ARG A 62 1.28 -48.14 -8.22
N ASP A 63 2.56 -48.14 -7.92
CA ASP A 63 3.66 -48.56 -8.77
C ASP A 63 4.73 -49.27 -7.93
N GLY A 64 5.71 -49.85 -8.61
CA GLY A 64 6.82 -50.59 -8.03
C GLY A 64 6.60 -52.10 -8.08
N PRO A 65 7.68 -52.90 -7.96
CA PRO A 65 7.60 -54.35 -8.07
C PRO A 65 6.64 -55.03 -7.09
N ASN A 66 6.32 -54.39 -5.96
CA ASN A 66 5.39 -54.88 -4.94
C ASN A 66 4.17 -53.96 -4.76
N CYS A 67 3.92 -53.05 -5.71
CA CYS A 67 2.94 -51.96 -5.56
C CYS A 67 3.17 -51.13 -4.28
N GLU A 68 4.44 -50.94 -3.89
CA GLU A 68 4.82 -50.39 -2.59
C GLU A 68 4.82 -48.85 -2.55
N ARG A 69 4.79 -48.20 -3.71
CA ARG A 69 4.84 -46.73 -3.83
C ARG A 69 3.70 -46.23 -4.70
N CYS A 70 3.45 -44.93 -4.64
CA CYS A 70 2.52 -44.30 -5.59
C CYS A 70 3.16 -44.16 -6.97
N ARG A 71 2.32 -44.16 -8.01
CA ARG A 71 2.71 -43.80 -9.37
C ARG A 71 3.26 -42.38 -9.42
N GLU A 72 4.00 -42.06 -10.48
CA GLU A 72 4.41 -40.68 -10.77
C GLU A 72 3.17 -39.76 -10.87
N ASN A 73 3.30 -38.53 -10.36
CA ASN A 73 2.22 -37.54 -10.21
C ASN A 73 1.18 -37.89 -9.14
N TYR A 74 1.48 -38.86 -8.27
CA TYR A 74 0.69 -39.21 -7.09
C TYR A 74 1.58 -39.20 -5.84
N TYR A 75 0.96 -38.88 -4.70
CA TYR A 75 1.58 -38.94 -3.38
C TYR A 75 0.73 -39.74 -2.39
N GLN A 76 1.38 -40.28 -1.37
CA GLN A 76 0.73 -41.07 -0.33
C GLN A 76 0.21 -40.16 0.77
N ARG A 77 -1.09 -40.23 1.04
CA ARG A 77 -1.74 -39.58 2.19
C ARG A 77 -1.56 -40.43 3.46
N GLU A 78 -1.85 -39.84 4.62
CA GLU A 78 -1.77 -40.48 5.95
C GLU A 78 -2.52 -41.81 6.08
N ASP A 79 -3.60 -42.02 5.32
CA ASP A 79 -4.39 -43.26 5.29
C ASP A 79 -3.86 -44.30 4.30
N ASN A 80 -2.61 -44.15 3.86
CA ASN A 80 -1.93 -44.96 2.85
C ASN A 80 -2.55 -44.89 1.44
N TYR A 81 -3.47 -43.98 1.13
CA TYR A 81 -4.04 -43.91 -0.22
C TYR A 81 -3.18 -43.03 -1.15
N CYS A 82 -3.00 -43.46 -2.40
CA CYS A 82 -2.29 -42.68 -3.42
C CYS A 82 -3.25 -41.74 -4.14
N ILE A 83 -3.05 -40.44 -3.96
CA ILE A 83 -3.87 -39.38 -4.55
C ILE A 83 -3.04 -38.51 -5.49
N ALA A 84 -3.70 -38.00 -6.53
CA ALA A 84 -3.04 -37.23 -7.56
C ALA A 84 -2.51 -35.90 -7.01
N CYS A 85 -1.34 -35.49 -7.47
CA CYS A 85 -0.72 -34.25 -7.08
C CYS A 85 -1.48 -33.03 -7.58
N ASN A 86 -2.09 -33.07 -8.77
CA ASN A 86 -2.85 -31.97 -9.38
C ASN A 86 -2.05 -30.65 -9.43
N CYS A 87 -0.75 -30.72 -9.73
CA CYS A 87 0.11 -29.55 -9.84
C CYS A 87 -0.20 -28.79 -11.12
N ASN A 88 -0.90 -27.64 -11.03
CA ASN A 88 -1.56 -26.89 -12.10
C ASN A 88 -1.17 -27.34 -13.52
N GLU A 89 -1.87 -28.39 -13.93
CA GLU A 89 -1.86 -28.97 -15.27
C GLU A 89 -2.71 -28.04 -16.14
N ILE A 90 -2.30 -27.83 -17.40
CA ILE A 90 -3.10 -27.04 -18.35
C ILE A 90 -4.59 -27.41 -18.20
N GLY A 91 -5.41 -26.43 -17.83
CA GLY A 91 -6.86 -26.60 -17.82
C GLY A 91 -7.25 -27.19 -19.16
N HIS A 92 -7.90 -28.36 -19.14
CA HIS A 92 -8.34 -29.06 -20.33
C HIS A 92 -9.14 -28.13 -21.25
N SER A 93 -8.46 -27.49 -22.21
CA SER A 93 -9.08 -27.16 -23.46
C SER A 93 -9.15 -28.47 -24.24
N PRO A 94 -10.34 -29.00 -24.56
CA PRO A 94 -10.44 -30.16 -25.40
C PRO A 94 -10.01 -29.71 -26.80
N MET A 95 -8.74 -29.96 -27.16
CA MET A 95 -8.18 -30.08 -28.51
C MET A 95 -6.73 -29.59 -28.54
N ALA A 96 -5.78 -30.52 -28.36
CA ALA A 96 -4.49 -30.48 -29.06
C ALA A 96 -3.74 -31.82 -28.89
N SER A 97 -4.36 -32.94 -29.27
CA SER A 97 -3.57 -34.05 -29.78
C SER A 97 -3.34 -33.77 -31.26
N LEU A 98 -2.39 -32.88 -31.56
CA LEU A 98 -1.89 -32.69 -32.92
C LEU A 98 -0.90 -33.83 -33.17
N VAL A 99 -1.39 -34.91 -33.76
CA VAL A 99 -0.55 -35.90 -34.42
C VAL A 99 -0.06 -35.22 -35.71
N LEU A 100 1.25 -35.00 -35.82
CA LEU A 100 1.83 -34.55 -37.07
C LEU A 100 1.58 -35.63 -38.14
N THR A 101 1.39 -35.23 -39.41
CA THR A 101 1.05 -36.14 -40.52
C THR A 101 2.09 -37.23 -40.77
N ASP A 102 3.27 -37.13 -40.14
CA ASP A 102 4.37 -38.09 -40.21
C ASP A 102 4.35 -39.14 -39.08
N GLY A 103 3.34 -39.10 -38.19
CA GLY A 103 3.22 -40.04 -37.07
C GLY A 103 4.16 -39.76 -35.91
N SER A 104 4.87 -38.62 -35.89
CA SER A 104 5.59 -38.16 -34.71
C SER A 104 4.61 -37.60 -33.67
N GLN A 105 4.71 -38.10 -32.44
CA GLN A 105 4.14 -37.42 -31.29
C GLN A 105 5.00 -36.18 -31.01
N LEU A 106 4.37 -35.00 -30.96
CA LEU A 106 4.94 -33.87 -30.24
C LEU A 106 5.17 -34.36 -28.81
N THR A 107 6.43 -34.58 -28.43
CA THR A 107 6.77 -34.86 -27.04
C THR A 107 6.33 -33.66 -26.23
N SER A 108 5.34 -33.91 -25.38
CA SER A 108 4.76 -32.94 -24.47
C SER A 108 5.80 -32.52 -23.42
N ASP A 109 6.70 -31.62 -23.77
CA ASP A 109 7.68 -31.08 -22.82
C ASP A 109 7.15 -29.84 -22.08
N SER A 110 5.85 -29.52 -22.14
CA SER A 110 5.31 -28.30 -21.48
C SER A 110 3.83 -28.38 -21.08
N GLN A 111 3.44 -29.33 -20.23
CA GLN A 111 2.03 -29.50 -19.80
C GLN A 111 1.61 -28.76 -18.52
N HIS A 112 2.44 -27.87 -17.98
CA HIS A 112 2.17 -27.22 -16.68
C HIS A 112 2.43 -25.72 -16.77
N LEU A 113 1.39 -24.89 -16.55
CA LEU A 113 1.54 -23.44 -16.55
C LEU A 113 2.27 -22.97 -15.31
N GLY A 114 1.78 -23.34 -14.12
CA GLY A 114 2.29 -22.80 -12.85
C GLY A 114 3.36 -23.63 -12.16
N SER A 115 3.43 -24.94 -12.42
CA SER A 115 4.34 -25.86 -11.75
C SER A 115 5.57 -26.20 -12.59
N ARG A 116 6.71 -26.45 -11.94
CA ARG A 116 7.94 -26.95 -12.59
C ARG A 116 7.87 -28.45 -12.91
N SER A 117 7.03 -29.18 -12.19
CA SER A 117 6.78 -30.61 -12.34
C SER A 117 5.34 -30.92 -11.96
N LEU A 118 4.81 -32.01 -12.52
CA LEU A 118 3.53 -32.60 -12.13
C LEU A 118 3.61 -33.34 -10.78
N GLN A 119 4.82 -33.71 -10.36
CA GLN A 119 5.03 -34.41 -9.10
C GLN A 119 5.17 -33.44 -7.92
N CYS A 120 4.53 -33.80 -6.82
CA CYS A 120 4.50 -33.05 -5.56
C CYS A 120 5.32 -33.75 -4.47
N ASN A 121 5.56 -33.05 -3.34
CA ASN A 121 6.20 -33.64 -2.17
C ASN A 121 5.24 -34.60 -1.42
N SER A 122 5.72 -35.22 -0.33
CA SER A 122 4.93 -36.14 0.50
C SER A 122 3.71 -35.49 1.17
N GLU A 123 3.64 -34.16 1.22
CA GLU A 123 2.51 -33.40 1.77
C GLU A 123 1.51 -33.01 0.67
N GLY A 124 1.79 -33.31 -0.60
CA GLY A 124 0.96 -32.92 -1.72
C GLY A 124 1.26 -31.53 -2.29
N ARG A 125 2.37 -30.90 -1.89
CA ARG A 125 2.76 -29.55 -2.31
C ARG A 125 3.64 -29.57 -3.56
N CYS A 126 3.25 -28.77 -4.55
CA CYS A 126 3.89 -28.67 -5.85
C CYS A 126 5.06 -27.67 -5.84
N GLN A 127 5.99 -27.85 -6.77
CA GLN A 127 7.10 -26.91 -6.97
C GLN A 127 6.71 -25.84 -7.99
N CYS A 128 6.48 -24.60 -7.55
CA CYS A 128 5.98 -23.54 -8.40
C CYS A 128 7.06 -22.85 -9.25
N LYS A 129 6.65 -22.30 -10.39
CA LYS A 129 7.45 -21.40 -11.22
C LYS A 129 7.60 -20.03 -10.54
N PRO A 130 8.57 -19.18 -10.99
CA PRO A 130 8.76 -17.86 -10.42
C PRO A 130 7.47 -17.03 -10.40
N GLY A 131 7.19 -16.35 -9.28
CA GLY A 131 6.01 -15.50 -9.10
C GLY A 131 4.68 -16.26 -8.99
N VAL A 132 4.69 -17.60 -8.92
CA VAL A 132 3.50 -18.46 -8.77
C VAL A 132 3.45 -19.06 -7.36
N THR A 133 2.24 -19.16 -6.79
CA THR A 133 2.01 -19.70 -5.45
C THR A 133 0.76 -20.58 -5.37
N GLY A 134 0.46 -21.07 -4.17
CA GLY A 134 -0.54 -22.09 -3.87
C GLY A 134 0.05 -23.49 -3.84
N ASP A 135 -0.57 -24.41 -3.09
CA ASP A 135 -0.08 -25.78 -2.97
C ASP A 135 -0.06 -26.52 -4.32
N LYS A 136 -0.89 -26.05 -5.25
CA LYS A 136 -1.02 -26.56 -6.62
C LYS A 136 -0.47 -25.61 -7.68
N CYS A 137 0.18 -24.50 -7.29
CA CYS A 137 0.72 -23.50 -8.22
C CYS A 137 -0.33 -22.93 -9.18
N ASP A 138 -1.47 -22.55 -8.63
CA ASP A 138 -2.70 -22.21 -9.35
C ASP A 138 -2.93 -20.70 -9.51
N ARG A 139 -2.07 -19.85 -8.94
CA ARG A 139 -2.22 -18.39 -8.95
C ARG A 139 -0.89 -17.67 -8.80
N CYS A 140 -0.86 -16.40 -9.22
CA CYS A 140 0.30 -15.55 -8.96
C CYS A 140 0.44 -15.23 -7.46
N GLU A 141 1.69 -15.05 -7.04
CA GLU A 141 2.02 -14.40 -5.77
C GLU A 141 1.46 -12.97 -5.73
N ILE A 142 1.31 -12.42 -4.52
CA ILE A 142 0.94 -11.01 -4.35
C ILE A 142 1.96 -10.14 -5.10
N ASN A 143 1.49 -9.06 -5.72
CA ASN A 143 2.32 -8.15 -6.51
C ASN A 143 2.99 -8.82 -7.74
N ASN A 144 2.37 -9.88 -8.28
CA ASN A 144 2.69 -10.48 -9.57
C ASN A 144 1.44 -10.65 -10.44
N TYR A 145 1.62 -10.68 -11.76
CA TYR A 145 0.54 -10.78 -12.76
C TYR A 145 0.97 -11.61 -13.97
N ASP A 146 0.05 -11.80 -14.93
CA ASP A 146 0.32 -12.48 -16.21
C ASP A 146 0.74 -13.95 -16.01
N PHE A 147 -0.18 -14.73 -15.44
CA PHE A 147 0.00 -16.15 -15.19
C PHE A 147 0.20 -16.92 -16.50
N SER A 148 1.42 -17.40 -16.75
CA SER A 148 1.84 -17.98 -18.02
C SER A 148 2.74 -19.21 -17.83
N GLU A 149 3.14 -19.84 -18.93
CA GLU A 149 4.13 -20.93 -18.92
C GLU A 149 5.51 -20.52 -18.35
N GLN A 150 5.80 -19.23 -18.24
CA GLN A 150 7.05 -18.74 -17.63
C GLN A 150 6.88 -18.44 -16.13
N GLY A 151 5.70 -18.68 -15.57
CA GLY A 151 5.31 -18.21 -14.24
C GLY A 151 4.55 -16.89 -14.31
N CYS A 152 4.71 -16.05 -13.29
CA CYS A 152 4.14 -14.71 -13.24
C CYS A 152 5.22 -13.63 -13.27
N LYS A 153 4.85 -12.45 -13.75
CA LYS A 153 5.71 -11.26 -13.82
C LYS A 153 5.46 -10.36 -12.62
N PRO A 154 6.51 -9.74 -12.03
CA PRO A 154 6.31 -8.75 -10.97
C PRO A 154 5.60 -7.52 -11.51
N CYS A 155 4.70 -6.92 -10.72
CA CYS A 155 3.98 -5.71 -11.15
C CYS A 155 4.90 -4.50 -11.31
N GLY A 156 5.82 -4.32 -10.34
CA GLY A 156 6.70 -3.15 -10.28
C GLY A 156 5.99 -1.85 -9.90
N CYS A 157 4.98 -1.90 -9.02
CA CYS A 157 4.29 -0.71 -8.54
C CYS A 157 5.21 0.17 -7.68
N TYR A 158 5.23 1.48 -7.91
CA TYR A 158 5.96 2.43 -7.08
C TYR A 158 5.24 2.59 -5.74
N GLN A 159 5.94 2.33 -4.63
CA GLN A 159 5.38 2.42 -3.28
C GLN A 159 4.77 3.80 -2.97
N SER A 160 5.50 4.88 -3.27
CA SER A 160 5.04 6.26 -3.05
C SER A 160 3.78 6.63 -3.83
N GLY A 161 3.52 5.96 -4.96
CA GLY A 161 2.33 6.18 -5.78
C GLY A 161 1.22 5.17 -5.63
N SER A 162 1.45 4.07 -4.91
CA SER A 162 0.46 3.02 -4.68
C SER A 162 -0.45 3.38 -3.50
N GLN A 163 -1.72 3.00 -3.57
CA GLN A 163 -2.67 3.27 -2.48
C GLN A 163 -2.19 2.70 -1.15
N GLY A 164 -2.28 3.50 -0.09
CA GLY A 164 -1.81 3.10 1.25
C GLY A 164 -0.32 2.75 1.34
N ASN A 165 0.49 3.17 0.36
CA ASN A 165 1.90 2.75 0.22
C ASN A 165 2.06 1.22 0.13
N GLN A 166 1.07 0.52 -0.43
CA GLN A 166 1.09 -0.94 -0.63
C GLN A 166 1.17 -1.28 -2.13
N PRO A 167 2.36 -1.67 -2.63
CA PRO A 167 2.53 -2.15 -4.00
C PRO A 167 1.66 -3.38 -4.27
N ASN A 168 0.58 -3.20 -5.03
CA ASN A 168 -0.28 -4.29 -5.47
C ASN A 168 -0.86 -3.97 -6.85
N CYS A 169 -1.06 -5.00 -7.66
CA CYS A 169 -1.66 -4.86 -8.98
C CYS A 169 -2.70 -5.93 -9.25
N ASP A 170 -3.53 -5.66 -10.25
CA ASP A 170 -4.45 -6.64 -10.78
C ASP A 170 -3.67 -7.84 -11.37
N PRO A 171 -3.96 -9.09 -10.95
CA PRO A 171 -3.18 -10.27 -11.33
C PRO A 171 -3.29 -10.65 -12.81
N THR A 172 -4.22 -10.06 -13.56
CA THR A 172 -4.39 -10.32 -14.99
C THR A 172 -3.70 -9.25 -15.84
N SER A 173 -4.02 -7.98 -15.61
CA SER A 173 -3.54 -6.84 -16.40
C SER A 173 -2.18 -6.32 -15.94
N GLY A 174 -1.82 -6.55 -14.68
CA GLY A 174 -0.64 -5.96 -14.04
C GLY A 174 -0.79 -4.49 -13.69
N THR A 175 -2.01 -3.96 -13.67
CA THR A 175 -2.27 -2.53 -13.41
C THR A 175 -2.29 -2.27 -11.92
N CYS A 176 -1.43 -1.37 -11.45
CA CYS A 176 -1.31 -1.01 -10.04
C CYS A 176 -2.45 -0.09 -9.59
N GLN A 177 -2.82 -0.18 -8.32
CA GLN A 177 -3.81 0.72 -7.71
C GLN A 177 -3.12 2.00 -7.25
N CYS A 178 -3.28 3.08 -8.02
CA CYS A 178 -2.60 4.34 -7.76
C CYS A 178 -3.35 5.23 -6.76
N LYS A 179 -2.58 6.04 -6.02
CA LYS A 179 -3.08 7.18 -5.25
C LYS A 179 -3.76 8.18 -6.19
N GLU A 180 -4.62 9.02 -5.61
CA GLU A 180 -5.55 9.86 -6.38
C GLU A 180 -4.87 10.76 -7.41
N ASN A 181 -3.73 11.38 -7.09
CA ASN A 181 -3.04 12.32 -7.99
C ASN A 181 -1.91 11.65 -8.80
N VAL A 182 -1.92 10.32 -8.88
CA VAL A 182 -0.88 9.50 -9.51
C VAL A 182 -1.48 8.69 -10.66
N GLU A 183 -0.69 8.45 -11.70
CA GLU A 183 -1.08 7.71 -12.89
C GLU A 183 0.02 6.78 -13.44
N GLY A 184 -0.33 6.05 -14.49
CA GLY A 184 0.51 5.06 -15.16
C GLY A 184 0.34 3.65 -14.59
N LYS A 185 0.66 2.63 -15.40
CA LYS A 185 0.49 1.21 -15.04
C LYS A 185 1.14 0.84 -13.70
N GLN A 186 2.26 1.49 -13.37
CA GLN A 186 3.05 1.26 -12.17
C GLN A 186 2.89 2.33 -11.08
N CYS A 187 2.05 3.35 -11.28
CA CYS A 187 1.90 4.48 -10.35
C CYS A 187 3.19 5.28 -10.12
N GLY A 188 4.04 5.39 -11.14
CA GLY A 188 5.34 6.08 -11.04
C GLY A 188 5.33 7.52 -11.51
N ARG A 189 4.16 8.09 -11.86
CA ARG A 189 4.05 9.41 -12.48
C ARG A 189 2.90 10.19 -11.86
N CYS A 190 3.11 11.48 -11.63
CA CYS A 190 2.03 12.37 -11.26
C CYS A 190 1.10 12.60 -12.45
N LYS A 191 -0.19 12.77 -12.17
CA LYS A 191 -1.17 13.24 -13.17
C LYS A 191 -0.77 14.63 -13.68
N PRO A 192 -1.16 15.02 -14.91
CA PRO A 192 -0.95 16.38 -15.40
C PRO A 192 -1.49 17.43 -14.43
N GLY A 193 -0.73 18.49 -14.18
CA GLY A 193 -1.08 19.50 -13.17
C GLY A 193 -0.63 19.16 -11.75
N PHE A 194 0.12 18.07 -11.54
CA PHE A 194 0.66 17.68 -10.24
C PHE A 194 2.16 17.35 -10.33
N PHE A 195 2.87 17.48 -9.22
CA PHE A 195 4.30 17.22 -9.08
C PHE A 195 4.63 16.58 -7.73
N ASN A 196 5.91 16.25 -7.50
CA ASN A 196 6.42 15.73 -6.23
C ASN A 196 5.70 14.44 -5.77
N LEU A 197 5.97 13.32 -6.44
CA LEU A 197 5.51 12.00 -6.02
C LEU A 197 6.21 11.60 -4.71
N ASP A 198 5.49 11.64 -3.60
CA ASP A 198 6.03 11.46 -2.25
C ASP A 198 5.25 10.44 -1.42
N GLU A 199 5.95 9.66 -0.61
CA GLU A 199 5.37 8.63 0.24
C GLU A 199 4.57 9.21 1.42
N GLU A 200 5.01 10.36 1.96
CA GLU A 200 4.35 11.11 3.04
C GLU A 200 3.09 11.84 2.54
N ASN A 201 2.93 12.01 1.22
CA ASN A 201 1.71 12.58 0.62
C ASN A 201 0.63 11.50 0.44
N LEU A 202 -0.49 11.65 1.16
CA LEU A 202 -1.62 10.72 1.11
C LEU A 202 -2.19 10.54 -0.31
N PHE A 203 -2.14 11.59 -1.14
CA PHE A 203 -2.63 11.58 -2.53
C PHE A 203 -1.50 11.38 -3.55
N GLY A 204 -0.27 11.20 -3.08
CA GLY A 204 0.91 10.90 -3.88
C GLY A 204 1.58 12.14 -4.43
N CYS A 205 0.85 12.98 -5.18
CA CYS A 205 1.40 14.19 -5.79
C CYS A 205 0.68 15.46 -5.33
N THR A 206 1.42 16.56 -5.34
CA THR A 206 0.97 17.92 -4.97
C THR A 206 0.51 18.67 -6.22
N PRO A 207 -0.63 19.39 -6.21
CA PRO A 207 -1.08 20.18 -7.35
C PRO A 207 -0.13 21.35 -7.64
N CYS A 208 0.09 21.64 -8.92
CA CYS A 208 0.75 22.87 -9.37
C CYS A 208 -0.19 24.06 -9.11
N PHE A 209 0.33 25.10 -8.46
CA PHE A 209 -0.39 26.35 -8.26
C PHE A 209 -0.04 27.34 -9.37
N CYS A 210 1.24 27.64 -9.60
CA CYS A 210 1.76 28.50 -10.67
C CYS A 210 0.93 29.78 -10.96
N TYR A 211 0.28 30.34 -9.93
CA TYR A 211 -0.72 31.42 -10.02
C TYR A 211 -1.83 31.20 -11.07
N GLY A 212 -2.04 29.95 -11.51
CA GLY A 212 -2.96 29.57 -12.58
C GLY A 212 -2.47 29.90 -14.00
N HIS A 213 -1.19 30.24 -14.17
CA HIS A 213 -0.58 30.58 -15.47
C HIS A 213 0.16 29.41 -16.12
N SER A 214 0.33 28.30 -15.41
CA SER A 214 0.87 27.05 -15.95
C SER A 214 0.31 25.86 -15.16
N SER A 215 0.27 24.69 -15.79
CA SER A 215 0.00 23.39 -15.15
C SER A 215 1.22 22.48 -15.16
N VAL A 216 2.38 23.00 -15.60
CA VAL A 216 3.64 22.26 -15.70
C VAL A 216 4.59 22.81 -14.64
N CYS A 217 4.86 22.00 -13.63
CA CYS A 217 5.76 22.34 -12.54
C CYS A 217 6.53 21.12 -12.04
N ASP A 218 7.71 21.37 -11.47
CA ASP A 218 8.60 20.37 -10.89
C ASP A 218 9.04 20.79 -9.49
N SER A 219 9.71 19.90 -8.74
CA SER A 219 10.26 20.23 -7.42
C SER A 219 11.43 21.22 -7.50
N ALA A 220 11.32 22.34 -6.80
CA ALA A 220 12.34 23.37 -6.71
C ALA A 220 13.51 22.92 -5.81
N PRO A 221 14.77 23.03 -6.27
CA PRO A 221 15.92 22.68 -5.46
C PRO A 221 16.27 23.76 -4.42
N GLY A 222 17.00 23.36 -3.38
CA GLY A 222 17.56 24.28 -2.39
C GLY A 222 16.61 24.74 -1.28
N TYR A 223 15.43 24.11 -1.17
CA TYR A 223 14.52 24.26 -0.04
C TYR A 223 14.74 23.14 0.96
N SER A 224 14.70 23.49 2.25
CA SER A 224 14.73 22.53 3.35
C SER A 224 13.50 22.71 4.23
N ARG A 225 13.05 21.58 4.79
CA ARG A 225 11.96 21.48 5.75
C ARG A 225 12.32 22.24 7.03
N VAL A 226 11.45 23.13 7.48
CA VAL A 226 11.58 23.91 8.71
C VAL A 226 10.21 24.09 9.37
N ALA A 227 10.16 24.61 10.59
CA ALA A 227 8.91 25.01 11.24
C ALA A 227 9.02 26.45 11.74
N ILE A 228 7.90 27.19 11.63
CA ILE A 228 7.72 28.44 12.36
C ILE A 228 7.14 28.06 13.73
N GLU A 229 7.80 28.44 14.81
CA GLU A 229 7.45 27.97 16.15
C GLU A 229 7.19 29.11 17.13
N SER A 230 6.25 28.89 18.05
CA SER A 230 6.03 29.67 19.27
C SER A 230 6.01 28.73 20.47
N VAL A 231 7.04 28.82 21.31
CA VAL A 231 7.21 28.02 22.53
C VAL A 231 7.05 28.84 23.81
N PHE A 232 6.77 30.13 23.67
CA PHE A 232 6.50 31.07 24.76
C PHE A 232 7.56 31.04 25.86
N ALA A 233 8.83 30.90 25.48
CA ALA A 233 9.91 30.69 26.45
C ALA A 233 10.14 31.88 27.39
N ARG A 234 9.80 33.10 26.94
CA ARG A 234 10.08 34.37 27.67
C ARG A 234 8.98 35.41 27.61
N SER A 235 8.02 35.28 26.70
CA SER A 235 6.93 36.25 26.51
C SER A 235 5.76 35.60 25.77
N ASN A 236 4.71 36.38 25.51
CA ASN A 236 3.63 35.99 24.62
C ASN A 236 4.01 35.99 23.13
N GLU A 237 5.25 36.34 22.77
CA GLU A 237 5.74 36.38 21.38
C GLU A 237 4.85 37.18 20.41
N ARG A 238 4.21 38.24 20.90
CA ARG A 238 3.25 39.10 20.16
C ARG A 238 1.94 38.43 19.74
N TRP A 239 1.61 37.26 20.29
CA TRP A 239 0.26 36.74 20.21
C TRP A 239 -0.72 37.70 20.88
N THR A 240 -1.92 37.79 20.33
CA THR A 240 -3.03 38.57 20.86
C THR A 240 -4.22 37.66 21.13
N ALA A 241 -5.21 38.18 21.85
CA ALA A 241 -6.50 37.52 22.01
C ALA A 241 -7.62 38.49 21.62
N GLU A 242 -8.65 37.97 20.97
CA GLU A 242 -9.81 38.76 20.53
C GLU A 242 -11.08 37.92 20.54
N GLU A 243 -12.22 38.58 20.76
CA GLU A 243 -13.53 37.99 20.49
C GLU A 243 -13.87 38.04 18.99
N TYR A 244 -14.88 37.28 18.56
CA TYR A 244 -15.34 37.27 17.17
C TYR A 244 -15.75 38.66 16.66
N SER A 245 -16.28 39.52 17.55
CA SER A 245 -16.61 40.91 17.31
C SER A 245 -15.40 41.84 17.08
N GLY A 246 -14.18 41.33 17.24
CA GLY A 246 -12.93 42.09 17.12
C GLY A 246 -12.53 42.83 18.40
N ARG A 247 -13.24 42.61 19.51
CA ARG A 247 -12.85 43.19 20.81
C ARG A 247 -11.60 42.49 21.33
N THR A 248 -10.53 43.26 21.53
CA THR A 248 -9.27 42.75 22.10
C THR A 248 -9.47 42.31 23.55
N ILE A 249 -8.95 41.12 23.87
CA ILE A 249 -8.94 40.52 25.20
C ILE A 249 -7.51 40.52 25.74
N ALA A 250 -7.39 40.78 27.04
CA ALA A 250 -6.10 40.76 27.71
C ALA A 250 -5.52 39.33 27.74
N LEU A 251 -4.37 39.16 27.10
CA LEU A 251 -3.65 37.89 27.08
C LEU A 251 -2.74 37.78 28.31
N GLN A 252 -2.77 36.62 28.98
CA GLN A 252 -1.95 36.35 30.16
C GLN A 252 -0.80 35.40 29.81
N PHE A 253 0.44 35.84 30.04
CA PHE A 253 1.61 34.99 29.87
C PHE A 253 2.03 34.37 31.21
N ASN A 254 2.28 33.05 31.22
CA ASN A 254 2.84 32.34 32.37
C ASN A 254 4.23 31.80 32.05
N GLY A 255 5.26 32.39 32.66
CA GLY A 255 6.66 32.01 32.44
C GLY A 255 7.10 30.69 33.08
N ILE A 256 6.31 30.13 34.02
CA ILE A 256 6.59 28.83 34.64
C ILE A 256 6.11 27.70 33.72
N THR A 257 4.88 27.80 33.24
CA THR A 257 4.29 26.80 32.33
C THR A 257 4.62 27.06 30.86
N GLN A 258 5.24 28.21 30.55
CA GLN A 258 5.55 28.66 29.19
C GLN A 258 4.30 28.64 28.30
N THR A 259 3.19 29.18 28.81
CA THR A 259 1.90 29.20 28.10
C THR A 259 1.32 30.59 28.05
N ILE A 260 0.54 30.88 27.02
CA ILE A 260 -0.37 32.03 27.00
C ILE A 260 -1.79 31.58 27.33
N GLY A 261 -2.55 32.42 28.02
CA GLY A 261 -3.94 32.16 28.39
C GLY A 261 -4.86 33.33 28.07
N ALA A 262 -6.11 33.03 27.74
CA ALA A 262 -7.16 34.02 27.53
C ALA A 262 -8.46 33.52 28.18
N SER A 263 -9.16 34.43 28.85
CA SER A 263 -10.44 34.16 29.51
C SER A 263 -11.55 34.92 28.81
N ALA A 264 -12.69 34.26 28.59
CA ALA A 264 -13.87 34.91 28.05
C ALA A 264 -14.48 35.82 29.12
N PRO A 265 -14.75 37.10 28.83
CA PRO A 265 -15.44 37.98 29.78
C PRO A 265 -16.96 37.73 29.81
N GLY A 266 -17.47 36.87 28.93
CA GLY A 266 -18.91 36.55 28.83
C GLY A 266 -19.14 35.31 27.97
N ARG A 267 -20.20 35.33 27.15
CA ARG A 267 -20.62 34.17 26.33
C ARG A 267 -19.90 34.05 24.99
N GLU A 268 -19.27 35.13 24.51
CA GLU A 268 -18.60 35.14 23.22
C GLU A 268 -17.30 34.35 23.29
N ALA A 269 -17.00 33.61 22.22
CA ALA A 269 -15.76 32.87 22.12
C ALA A 269 -14.57 33.83 21.92
N VAL A 270 -13.48 33.55 22.62
CA VAL A 270 -12.21 34.25 22.47
C VAL A 270 -11.29 33.40 21.63
N TYR A 271 -10.50 34.04 20.77
CA TYR A 271 -9.51 33.41 19.89
C TYR A 271 -8.12 33.95 20.22
N PHE A 272 -7.14 33.05 20.22
CA PHE A 272 -5.73 33.41 20.09
C PHE A 272 -5.45 33.74 18.63
N ALA A 273 -4.94 34.93 18.37
CA ALA A 273 -4.55 35.37 17.02
C ALA A 273 -3.03 35.33 16.87
N ALA A 274 -2.56 34.66 15.81
CA ALA A 274 -1.15 34.44 15.57
C ALA A 274 -0.43 35.74 15.11
N PRO A 275 0.84 35.93 15.51
CA PRO A 275 1.63 37.09 15.11
C PRO A 275 2.17 36.98 13.67
N ASP A 276 2.65 38.10 13.13
CA ASP A 276 3.16 38.27 11.75
C ASP A 276 4.10 37.16 11.25
N LYS A 277 4.89 36.53 12.14
CA LYS A 277 5.80 35.45 11.75
C LYS A 277 5.09 34.20 11.20
N PHE A 278 3.80 34.01 11.51
CA PHE A 278 2.93 32.95 10.98
C PHE A 278 2.06 33.42 9.81
N LEU A 279 2.09 34.70 9.48
CA LEU A 279 1.23 35.33 8.48
C LEU A 279 2.01 35.60 7.18
N GLY A 280 1.36 36.22 6.20
CA GLY A 280 1.94 36.51 4.89
C GLY A 280 1.96 35.29 3.96
N ASP A 281 3.03 35.14 3.17
CA ASP A 281 3.16 34.03 2.23
C ASP A 281 3.58 32.74 2.94
N GLN A 282 2.61 31.86 3.15
CA GLN A 282 2.73 30.54 3.78
C GLN A 282 2.38 29.41 2.80
N ARG A 283 2.48 29.62 1.48
CA ARG A 283 2.22 28.55 0.49
C ARG A 283 3.06 27.30 0.70
N ALA A 284 4.28 27.46 1.20
CA ALA A 284 5.18 26.36 1.52
C ALA A 284 4.67 25.44 2.65
N SER A 285 3.60 25.84 3.35
CA SER A 285 2.89 25.04 4.35
C SER A 285 1.69 24.27 3.79
N TYR A 286 1.39 24.38 2.49
CA TYR A 286 0.37 23.55 1.87
C TYR A 286 0.74 22.06 1.97
N ASN A 287 -0.24 21.24 2.31
CA ASN A 287 -0.10 19.83 2.68
C ASN A 287 0.88 19.57 3.84
N GLN A 288 1.17 20.57 4.67
CA GLN A 288 1.94 20.43 5.91
C GLN A 288 1.03 20.59 7.13
N GLU A 289 1.57 20.36 8.33
CA GLU A 289 0.79 20.40 9.58
C GLU A 289 0.88 21.78 10.27
N LEU A 290 -0.28 22.29 10.69
CA LEU A 290 -0.41 23.24 11.79
C LEU A 290 -0.62 22.44 13.08
N GLU A 291 0.29 22.58 14.02
CA GLU A 291 0.32 21.83 15.28
C GLU A 291 0.33 22.80 16.46
N PHE A 292 -0.39 22.48 17.53
CA PHE A 292 -0.31 23.23 18.79
C PHE A 292 -0.75 22.38 19.98
N LYS A 293 -0.45 22.84 21.19
CA LYS A 293 -0.97 22.28 22.44
C LYS A 293 -2.01 23.20 23.04
N LEU A 294 -3.15 22.64 23.43
CA LEU A 294 -4.26 23.37 24.03
C LEU A 294 -4.73 22.66 25.31
N ARG A 295 -5.08 23.47 26.31
CA ARG A 295 -5.76 23.04 27.54
C ARG A 295 -6.85 24.06 27.87
N ILE A 296 -8.00 23.59 28.36
CA ILE A 296 -9.06 24.46 28.87
C ILE A 296 -9.18 24.37 30.39
N GLY A 297 -9.83 25.34 31.03
CA GLY A 297 -10.06 25.34 32.48
C GLY A 297 -11.24 24.47 32.91
N GLU A 298 -12.16 24.19 32.00
CA GLU A 298 -13.49 23.67 32.29
C GLU A 298 -13.74 22.27 31.70
N SER A 299 -14.85 21.65 32.11
CA SER A 299 -15.35 20.39 31.54
C SER A 299 -16.57 20.63 30.64
N GLY A 300 -16.74 19.80 29.61
CA GLY A 300 -17.88 19.89 28.68
C GLY A 300 -17.75 20.99 27.60
N PRO A 301 -16.73 20.94 26.73
CA PRO A 301 -16.49 21.97 25.73
C PRO A 301 -17.60 22.03 24.66
N GLY A 302 -18.11 23.23 24.38
CA GLY A 302 -18.97 23.54 23.23
C GLY A 302 -18.15 23.83 21.98
N ALA A 303 -17.61 22.79 21.35
CA ALA A 303 -16.87 22.88 20.09
C ALA A 303 -17.78 23.28 18.91
N THR A 304 -17.23 24.01 17.95
CA THR A 304 -17.93 24.45 16.72
C THR A 304 -17.08 24.17 15.49
N VAL A 305 -17.61 24.42 14.29
CA VAL A 305 -16.83 24.32 13.04
C VAL A 305 -15.89 25.50 12.82
N GLU A 306 -15.91 26.51 13.70
CA GLU A 306 -15.13 27.75 13.62
C GLU A 306 -14.02 27.80 14.67
N ASP A 307 -13.57 26.65 15.20
CA ASP A 307 -12.60 26.62 16.28
C ASP A 307 -11.16 26.93 15.83
N VAL A 308 -10.82 26.62 14.59
CA VAL A 308 -9.55 27.00 13.94
C VAL A 308 -9.91 27.72 12.66
N VAL A 309 -9.44 28.95 12.48
CA VAL A 309 -9.79 29.81 11.35
C VAL A 309 -8.52 30.30 10.66
N LEU A 310 -8.48 30.18 9.34
CA LEU A 310 -7.46 30.75 8.47
C LEU A 310 -8.12 31.73 7.52
N GLU A 311 -7.62 32.96 7.48
CA GLU A 311 -8.13 34.03 6.61
C GLU A 311 -7.00 34.49 5.68
N GLY A 312 -7.31 34.69 4.41
CA GLY A 312 -6.33 35.14 3.42
C GLY A 312 -6.95 35.25 2.03
N ALA A 313 -6.40 36.13 1.20
CA ALA A 313 -6.93 36.42 -0.15
C ALA A 313 -8.44 36.73 -0.21
N GLY A 314 -9.01 37.31 0.87
CA GLY A 314 -10.44 37.60 0.98
C GLY A 314 -11.34 36.39 1.24
N LEU A 315 -10.74 35.22 1.47
CA LEU A 315 -11.42 33.97 1.83
C LEU A 315 -11.16 33.65 3.31
N SER A 316 -12.08 32.89 3.90
CA SER A 316 -11.95 32.35 5.25
C SER A 316 -12.28 30.87 5.22
N ILE A 317 -11.40 30.05 5.78
CA ILE A 317 -11.60 28.61 5.97
C ILE A 317 -11.50 28.25 7.43
N THR A 318 -12.33 27.31 7.86
CA THR A 318 -12.49 26.94 9.25
C THR A 318 -12.43 25.44 9.45
N GLN A 319 -12.12 25.04 10.67
CA GLN A 319 -12.08 23.67 11.11
C GLN A 319 -12.55 23.54 12.55
N ALA A 320 -13.24 22.43 12.84
CA ALA A 320 -13.60 22.07 14.21
C ALA A 320 -12.38 21.57 14.99
N ILE A 321 -12.33 21.82 16.29
CA ILE A 321 -11.16 21.42 17.10
C ILE A 321 -10.92 19.91 17.12
N PHE A 322 -11.99 19.12 16.95
CA PHE A 322 -11.95 17.65 16.88
C PHE A 322 -11.82 17.11 15.44
N GLY A 323 -11.66 18.00 14.44
CA GLY A 323 -11.44 17.62 13.05
C GLY A 323 -10.17 16.79 12.89
N GLN A 324 -10.10 15.99 11.83
CA GLN A 324 -8.92 15.17 11.48
C GLN A 324 -8.49 14.17 12.58
N GLY A 325 -9.42 13.72 13.42
CA GLY A 325 -9.15 12.74 14.48
C GLY A 325 -8.58 13.33 15.77
N ASN A 326 -8.60 14.66 15.92
CA ASN A 326 -8.18 15.32 17.16
C ASN A 326 -9.19 15.10 18.32
N PRO A 327 -8.74 15.06 19.58
CA PRO A 327 -9.63 14.88 20.73
C PRO A 327 -10.36 16.18 21.09
N LEU A 328 -11.50 16.08 21.77
CA LEU A 328 -12.14 17.27 22.36
C LEU A 328 -11.24 17.91 23.44
N PRO A 329 -11.24 19.26 23.57
CA PRO A 329 -10.51 19.96 24.61
C PRO A 329 -10.88 19.48 26.01
N SER A 330 -9.91 19.50 26.92
CA SER A 330 -10.10 19.09 28.31
C SER A 330 -9.22 19.90 29.25
N GLY A 331 -9.39 19.63 30.55
CA GLY A 331 -8.53 20.15 31.61
C GLY A 331 -7.07 19.70 31.54
N VAL A 332 -6.71 18.82 30.59
CA VAL A 332 -5.35 18.33 30.38
C VAL A 332 -4.81 18.88 29.06
N THR A 333 -3.52 19.22 29.02
CA THR A 333 -2.85 19.66 27.81
C THR A 333 -2.85 18.54 26.77
N GLN A 334 -3.47 18.81 25.63
CA GLN A 334 -3.58 17.89 24.49
C GLN A 334 -2.94 18.51 23.27
N LYS A 335 -2.47 17.66 22.37
CA LYS A 335 -1.81 18.04 21.13
C LYS A 335 -2.83 17.98 19.99
N TYR A 336 -2.86 19.02 19.18
CA TYR A 336 -3.76 19.19 18.05
C TYR A 336 -2.94 19.31 16.78
N LYS A 337 -3.40 18.65 15.72
CA LYS A 337 -2.74 18.63 14.40
C LYS A 337 -3.75 18.83 13.29
N PHE A 338 -3.50 19.80 12.43
CA PHE A 338 -4.34 20.09 11.28
C PHE A 338 -3.48 20.11 10.02
N ARG A 339 -3.68 19.13 9.13
CA ARG A 339 -3.15 19.14 7.78
C ARG A 339 -3.82 20.26 6.98
N LEU A 340 -3.01 21.13 6.39
CA LEU A 340 -3.47 22.25 5.55
C LEU A 340 -3.66 21.79 4.11
N HIS A 341 -4.83 21.19 3.81
CA HIS A 341 -5.15 20.68 2.49
C HIS A 341 -6.67 20.69 2.27
N GLU A 342 -7.11 21.04 1.07
CA GLU A 342 -8.51 21.17 0.66
C GLU A 342 -9.29 19.85 0.54
N HIS A 343 -8.62 18.70 0.55
CA HIS A 343 -9.29 17.42 0.30
C HIS A 343 -10.39 17.20 1.35
N PRO A 344 -11.59 16.72 0.95
CA PRO A 344 -12.72 16.57 1.85
C PRO A 344 -12.45 15.73 3.10
N ASP A 345 -11.53 14.76 3.03
CA ASP A 345 -11.12 13.93 4.17
C ASP A 345 -10.50 14.74 5.32
N TYR A 346 -9.93 15.91 5.03
CA TYR A 346 -9.39 16.81 6.04
C TYR A 346 -10.42 17.79 6.60
N GLY A 347 -11.60 17.88 5.99
CA GLY A 347 -12.80 18.48 6.55
C GLY A 347 -12.82 20.02 6.66
N TRP A 348 -11.92 20.74 5.99
CA TRP A 348 -11.93 22.22 6.00
C TRP A 348 -13.21 22.77 5.35
N GLN A 349 -13.74 23.87 5.89
CA GLN A 349 -14.99 24.49 5.43
C GLN A 349 -14.79 25.98 5.13
N PRO A 350 -15.43 26.56 4.09
CA PRO A 350 -16.14 25.85 3.03
C PRO A 350 -15.18 24.98 2.20
N ARG A 351 -15.75 24.06 1.42
CA ARG A 351 -14.94 23.28 0.47
C ARG A 351 -14.43 24.21 -0.64
N LEU A 352 -13.11 24.26 -0.77
CA LEU A 352 -12.43 25.06 -1.77
C LEU A 352 -11.76 24.17 -2.82
N SER A 353 -11.44 24.76 -3.97
CA SER A 353 -10.50 24.14 -4.91
C SER A 353 -9.07 24.19 -4.34
N SER A 354 -8.17 23.35 -4.85
CA SER A 354 -6.74 23.39 -4.47
C SER A 354 -6.15 24.79 -4.68
N ARG A 355 -6.49 25.42 -5.80
CA ARG A 355 -6.09 26.79 -6.13
C ARG A 355 -6.57 27.80 -5.10
N ASP A 356 -7.84 27.75 -4.72
CA ASP A 356 -8.41 28.73 -3.77
C ASP A 356 -7.87 28.49 -2.35
N PHE A 357 -7.66 27.23 -1.95
CA PHE A 357 -7.04 26.92 -0.66
C PHE A 357 -5.60 27.43 -0.59
N ILE A 358 -4.79 27.19 -1.64
CA ILE A 358 -3.43 27.72 -1.71
C ILE A 358 -3.46 29.26 -1.77
N SER A 359 -4.50 29.86 -2.38
CA SER A 359 -4.67 31.32 -2.39
C SER A 359 -4.79 31.92 -0.98
N VAL A 360 -5.51 31.25 -0.06
CA VAL A 360 -5.57 31.65 1.36
C VAL A 360 -4.16 31.71 1.95
N LEU A 361 -3.30 30.76 1.59
CA LEU A 361 -1.92 30.69 2.09
C LEU A 361 -0.94 31.64 1.38
N THR A 362 -1.27 32.19 0.19
CA THR A 362 -0.40 33.17 -0.50
C THR A 362 -0.26 34.49 0.26
N ASN A 363 -1.31 34.88 0.94
CA ASN A 363 -1.37 36.08 1.76
C ASN A 363 -2.30 35.82 2.93
N LEU A 364 -1.78 35.04 3.88
CA LEU A 364 -2.48 34.67 5.08
C LEU A 364 -2.53 35.88 6.03
N THR A 365 -3.74 36.40 6.25
CA THR A 365 -3.97 37.59 7.07
C THR A 365 -4.30 37.25 8.52
N ALA A 366 -4.83 36.04 8.78
CA ALA A 366 -5.04 35.58 10.14
C ALA A 366 -4.93 34.06 10.28
N ILE A 367 -4.36 33.63 11.41
CA ILE A 367 -4.55 32.30 11.98
C ILE A 367 -5.16 32.53 13.36
N LYS A 368 -6.37 32.02 13.58
CA LYS A 368 -7.09 32.14 14.85
C LYS A 368 -7.35 30.75 15.40
N ILE A 369 -7.00 30.54 16.67
CA ILE A 369 -7.24 29.30 17.40
C ILE A 369 -8.14 29.64 18.58
N ARG A 370 -9.31 29.02 18.66
CA ARG A 370 -10.27 29.29 19.72
C ARG A 370 -9.67 28.94 21.08
N ALA A 371 -9.73 29.91 21.99
CA ALA A 371 -9.27 29.78 23.36
C ALA A 371 -10.34 29.17 24.27
N THR A 372 -11.59 29.63 24.15
CA THR A 372 -12.64 29.35 25.13
C THR A 372 -13.79 28.53 24.55
N TYR A 373 -14.15 27.45 25.25
CA TYR A 373 -15.16 26.47 24.81
C TYR A 373 -16.40 26.44 25.69
N THR A 374 -16.41 27.20 26.78
CA THR A 374 -17.57 27.42 27.66
C THR A 374 -17.74 28.92 27.90
N PRO A 375 -18.96 29.41 28.23
CA PRO A 375 -19.14 30.78 28.70
C PRO A 375 -18.22 31.08 29.88
N GLU A 376 -17.56 32.23 29.84
CA GLU A 376 -16.60 32.68 30.87
C GLU A 376 -15.40 31.73 31.09
N GLY A 377 -15.18 30.79 30.17
CA GLY A 377 -14.11 29.81 30.28
C GLY A 377 -12.72 30.39 30.03
N VAL A 378 -11.69 29.57 30.29
CA VAL A 378 -10.29 29.93 30.03
C VAL A 378 -9.59 28.87 29.17
N GLY A 379 -8.82 29.34 28.19
CA GLY A 379 -7.94 28.51 27.37
C GLY A 379 -6.47 28.82 27.62
N PHE A 380 -5.61 27.82 27.43
CA PHE A 380 -4.16 27.95 27.48
C PHE A 380 -3.54 27.33 26.23
N LEU A 381 -2.71 28.10 25.51
CA LEU A 381 -2.02 27.69 24.29
C LEU A 381 -0.51 27.56 24.53
N ASP A 382 0.09 26.55 23.92
CA ASP A 382 1.52 26.25 23.97
C ASP A 382 1.99 25.57 22.66
N ASP A 383 3.30 25.56 22.43
CA ASP A 383 4.01 24.75 21.43
C ASP A 383 3.38 24.80 20.03
N VAL A 384 3.11 26.02 19.54
CA VAL A 384 2.51 26.25 18.22
C VAL A 384 3.58 26.10 17.15
N LYS A 385 3.32 25.27 16.14
CA LYS A 385 4.22 24.98 15.03
C LYS A 385 3.46 24.99 13.72
N LEU A 386 3.99 25.71 12.75
CA LEU A 386 3.56 25.64 11.36
C LEU A 386 4.72 25.09 10.53
N GLU A 387 4.56 23.86 10.04
CA GLU A 387 5.55 23.23 9.19
C GLU A 387 5.57 23.92 7.81
N THR A 388 6.77 24.19 7.30
CA THR A 388 6.99 24.96 6.07
C THR A 388 8.34 24.63 5.44
N ALA A 389 8.72 25.35 4.40
CA ALA A 389 10.03 25.22 3.76
C ALA A 389 10.72 26.58 3.66
N ARG A 390 12.04 26.57 3.82
CA ARG A 390 12.87 27.78 3.63
C ARG A 390 14.05 27.46 2.73
N ARG A 391 14.33 28.39 1.81
CA ARG A 391 15.47 28.30 0.90
C ARG A 391 16.79 28.47 1.66
N GLY A 392 17.76 27.61 1.39
CA GLY A 392 19.10 27.67 1.99
C GLY A 392 19.17 27.33 3.48
N ALA A 393 18.09 26.83 4.08
CA ALA A 393 18.13 26.32 5.44
C ALA A 393 18.85 24.95 5.49
N ALA A 394 19.56 24.68 6.58
CA ALA A 394 20.10 23.35 6.84
C ALA A 394 18.97 22.39 7.25
N GLY A 395 18.98 21.16 6.76
CA GLY A 395 18.00 20.15 7.14
C GLY A 395 17.65 19.18 6.01
N ARG A 396 16.57 18.42 6.21
CA ARG A 396 15.99 17.55 5.17
C ARG A 396 15.45 18.40 4.03
N GLN A 397 15.69 17.98 2.80
CA GLN A 397 15.19 18.67 1.61
C GLN A 397 13.66 18.70 1.58
N ALA A 398 13.09 19.83 1.16
CA ALA A 398 11.67 20.01 0.92
C ALA A 398 11.39 19.97 -0.58
N ASN A 399 10.83 18.86 -1.05
CA ASN A 399 10.57 18.62 -2.47
C ASN A 399 9.16 19.07 -2.93
N TRP A 400 8.31 19.51 -1.99
CA TRP A 400 6.94 19.96 -2.27
C TRP A 400 6.83 21.44 -2.67
N ILE A 401 7.95 22.09 -2.96
CA ILE A 401 7.97 23.47 -3.46
C ILE A 401 8.02 23.41 -4.98
N GLU A 402 7.09 24.08 -5.64
CA GLU A 402 7.01 24.08 -7.10
C GLU A 402 8.04 25.01 -7.75
N MET A 403 8.48 24.62 -8.94
CA MET A 403 9.21 25.40 -9.93
C MET A 403 8.42 25.32 -11.23
N CYS A 404 7.78 26.41 -11.60
CA CYS A 404 6.84 26.43 -12.72
C CYS A 404 7.53 26.70 -14.06
N SER A 405 7.06 26.03 -15.10
CA SER A 405 7.40 26.36 -16.48
C SER A 405 6.42 27.40 -17.01
N CYS A 406 6.83 28.67 -17.01
CA CYS A 406 5.93 29.79 -17.34
C CYS A 406 5.66 29.94 -18.84
N LEU A 407 4.40 30.22 -19.16
CA LEU A 407 3.99 30.60 -20.51
C LEU A 407 4.54 31.99 -20.89
N LYS A 408 4.55 32.26 -22.20
CA LYS A 408 4.98 33.56 -22.74
C LYS A 408 4.17 34.70 -22.11
N GLY A 409 4.87 35.66 -21.52
CA GLY A 409 4.27 36.80 -20.84
C GLY A 409 4.29 36.74 -19.32
N TYR A 410 4.73 35.62 -18.74
CA TYR A 410 4.89 35.44 -17.29
C TYR A 410 6.34 35.06 -16.93
N VAL A 411 6.79 35.48 -15.75
CA VAL A 411 8.10 35.19 -15.17
C VAL A 411 7.97 35.01 -13.66
N GLY A 412 9.03 34.51 -13.02
CA GLY A 412 9.06 34.16 -11.61
C GLY A 412 9.03 32.65 -11.41
N GLN A 413 9.33 32.20 -10.19
CA GLN A 413 9.36 30.76 -9.87
C GLN A 413 7.96 30.15 -9.95
N PHE A 414 6.93 30.95 -9.67
CA PHE A 414 5.54 30.55 -9.61
C PHE A 414 4.72 31.17 -10.76
N CYS A 415 5.38 31.78 -11.75
CA CYS A 415 4.73 32.56 -12.81
C CYS A 415 3.89 33.74 -12.29
N GLU A 416 4.29 34.29 -11.16
CA GLU A 416 3.57 35.32 -10.42
C GLU A 416 3.66 36.72 -11.05
N SER A 417 4.63 36.98 -11.94
CA SER A 417 4.90 38.32 -12.47
C SER A 417 4.78 38.40 -13.98
N CYS A 418 4.41 39.56 -14.50
CA CYS A 418 4.46 39.84 -15.94
C CYS A 418 5.90 39.88 -16.45
N ALA A 419 6.15 39.22 -17.59
CA ALA A 419 7.42 39.31 -18.30
C ALA A 419 7.66 40.74 -18.82
N PRO A 420 8.92 41.15 -19.05
CA PRO A 420 9.22 42.44 -19.67
C PRO A 420 8.44 42.65 -20.98
N GLY A 421 7.73 43.78 -21.08
CA GLY A 421 6.87 44.11 -22.23
C GLY A 421 5.43 43.60 -22.13
N TYR A 422 5.07 42.91 -21.06
CA TYR A 422 3.71 42.46 -20.78
C TYR A 422 3.13 43.22 -19.57
N ARG A 423 1.80 43.33 -19.51
CA ARG A 423 1.05 43.91 -18.38
C ARG A 423 -0.25 43.13 -18.17
N HIS A 424 -0.79 43.20 -16.96
CA HIS A 424 -2.13 42.69 -16.70
C HIS A 424 -3.20 43.56 -17.39
N GLU A 425 -4.24 42.92 -17.91
CA GLU A 425 -5.46 43.56 -18.38
C GLU A 425 -6.66 42.83 -17.75
N PRO A 426 -7.39 43.48 -16.81
CA PRO A 426 -7.24 44.85 -16.31
C PRO A 426 -5.95 45.09 -15.51
N ALA A 427 -5.56 46.35 -15.30
CA ALA A 427 -4.29 46.75 -14.69
C ALA A 427 -4.04 46.22 -13.27
N ASN A 428 -5.07 45.72 -12.59
CA ASN A 428 -4.99 45.10 -11.25
C ASN A 428 -5.04 43.56 -11.29
N GLY A 429 -4.99 42.97 -12.50
CA GLY A 429 -4.69 41.57 -12.79
C GLY A 429 -5.47 40.46 -12.08
N GLY A 430 -6.68 40.75 -11.58
CA GLY A 430 -7.54 39.74 -10.95
C GLY A 430 -7.01 39.31 -9.57
N PRO A 431 -7.58 38.25 -8.96
CA PRO A 431 -7.30 37.87 -7.56
C PRO A 431 -5.86 37.44 -7.27
N PHE A 432 -5.03 37.34 -8.31
CA PHE A 432 -3.72 36.68 -8.29
C PHE A 432 -2.60 37.55 -8.85
N ALA A 433 -2.87 38.82 -9.15
CA ALA A 433 -1.81 39.75 -9.54
C ALA A 433 -1.11 40.33 -8.30
N PRO A 434 0.23 40.25 -8.22
CA PRO A 434 0.99 40.88 -7.15
C PRO A 434 0.86 42.41 -7.14
#